data_AF-A0A016U7B3-F1
#
_entry.id   AF-A0A016U7B3-F1
#
_cell.length_a   1.000
_cell.length_b   1.000
_cell.length_c   1.000
_cell.angle_alpha   90.00
_cell.angle_beta   90.00
_cell.angle_gamma   90.00
#
_symmetry.space_group_name_H-M   'P 1'
#
loop_
_entity.id
_entity.type
_entity.pdbx_description
1 polymer ?
#
loop_
_entity_poly.entity_id
_entity_poly.type
_entity_poly.pdbx_seq_one_letter_code
_entity_poly.pdbx_strand_id
1 'polypeptide(L)'
;MAAIIDIENMVDHRQVQEVAPLVVRDSEKVRLRRALEIVEIVMYDRGHEIDALHGRTQELRRRTELLEERAENKSLRRKEDREMFAGKLRDARSAVSAEQMLTEKFKQETVLLAKDLGRLRWSISQSQAETLENDASSTEEVILAHLSVGDVRETEIVMKADGKIRVAILVVLNGAMRHLSAFASTAEEDYFRGRLLQVCQTIKTDARK
;
A
#
# COMPACT_ATOMS: atom_id res chain seq x y z
N MET A 1 32.03 -148.59 -1.20
CA MET A 1 32.66 -147.32 -0.78
C MET A 1 32.89 -146.53 -2.07
N ALA A 2 31.92 -145.75 -2.57
CA ALA A 2 31.63 -144.33 -2.24
C ALA A 2 32.86 -143.44 -2.56
N ALA A 3 32.80 -142.38 -3.37
CA ALA A 3 31.74 -141.41 -3.68
C ALA A 3 31.86 -140.94 -5.15
N ILE A 4 30.78 -140.94 -5.94
CA ILE A 4 29.80 -139.85 -6.16
C ILE A 4 30.45 -138.60 -6.77
N ILE A 5 30.06 -138.36 -8.02
CA ILE A 5 30.39 -137.21 -8.87
C ILE A 5 29.58 -136.03 -8.36
N ASP A 6 30.22 -135.02 -7.76
CA ASP A 6 29.61 -133.71 -7.51
C ASP A 6 29.98 -132.77 -8.67
N ILE A 7 29.14 -132.78 -9.70
CA ILE A 7 29.05 -131.73 -10.72
C ILE A 7 27.72 -131.00 -10.49
N GLU A 8 27.56 -130.40 -9.32
CA GLU A 8 26.50 -129.44 -9.03
C GLU A 8 27.10 -128.32 -8.19
N ASN A 9 27.62 -127.29 -8.85
CA ASN A 9 27.64 -125.89 -8.44
C ASN A 9 28.66 -125.09 -9.27
N MET A 10 28.48 -125.10 -10.60
CA MET A 10 28.88 -123.94 -11.39
C MET A 10 27.72 -122.93 -11.31
N VAL A 11 27.65 -122.19 -10.21
CA VAL A 11 26.85 -120.96 -10.20
C VAL A 11 27.52 -120.03 -11.20
N ASP A 12 26.86 -119.88 -12.34
CA ASP A 12 27.22 -118.95 -13.40
C ASP A 12 27.23 -117.53 -12.81
N HIS A 13 28.40 -117.05 -12.38
CA HIS A 13 28.58 -115.69 -11.86
C HIS A 13 28.39 -114.61 -12.94
N ARG A 14 27.96 -114.99 -14.15
CA ARG A 14 27.67 -114.08 -15.25
C ARG A 14 26.28 -113.44 -15.19
N GLN A 15 25.48 -113.71 -14.15
CA GLN A 15 24.15 -113.10 -13.96
C GLN A 15 24.03 -112.12 -12.77
N VAL A 16 25.10 -111.82 -12.03
CA VAL A 16 25.03 -110.93 -10.85
C VAL A 16 25.50 -109.49 -11.13
N GLN A 17 25.87 -109.17 -12.38
CA GLN A 17 26.45 -107.87 -12.70
C GLN A 17 25.64 -107.03 -13.72
N GLU A 18 24.31 -107.10 -13.66
CA GLU A 18 23.46 -106.16 -14.42
C GLU A 18 22.36 -105.45 -13.60
N VAL A 19 22.13 -105.84 -12.34
CA VAL A 19 21.05 -105.23 -11.52
C VAL A 19 21.51 -103.96 -10.77
N ALA A 20 22.79 -103.88 -10.37
CA ALA A 20 23.31 -102.72 -9.62
C ALA A 20 23.38 -101.39 -10.43
N PRO A 21 23.70 -101.37 -11.73
CA PRO A 21 23.72 -100.13 -12.51
C PRO A 21 22.33 -99.53 -12.73
N LEU A 22 21.27 -100.35 -12.74
CA LEU A 22 19.91 -99.89 -12.99
C LEU A 22 19.31 -99.21 -11.75
N VAL A 23 19.43 -99.84 -10.57
CA VAL A 23 18.87 -99.33 -9.30
C VAL A 23 19.55 -98.02 -8.85
N VAL A 24 20.85 -97.87 -9.11
CA VAL A 24 21.59 -96.62 -8.82
C VAL A 24 21.23 -95.51 -9.82
N ARG A 25 21.00 -95.83 -11.10
CA ARG A 25 20.50 -94.83 -12.07
C ARG A 25 19.08 -94.40 -11.77
N ASP A 26 18.23 -95.30 -11.31
CA ASP A 26 16.85 -95.00 -10.95
C ASP A 26 16.76 -94.14 -9.68
N SER A 27 17.63 -94.36 -8.68
CA SER A 27 17.70 -93.51 -7.49
C SER A 27 18.26 -92.11 -7.79
N GLU A 28 19.29 -92.00 -8.65
CA GLU A 28 19.83 -90.71 -9.08
C GLU A 28 18.82 -89.92 -9.91
N LYS A 29 18.09 -90.59 -10.81
CA LYS A 29 17.02 -89.98 -11.61
C LYS A 29 15.89 -89.43 -10.73
N VAL A 30 15.50 -90.15 -9.67
CA VAL A 30 14.50 -89.66 -8.70
C VAL A 30 15.04 -88.44 -7.93
N ARG A 31 16.31 -88.48 -7.51
CA ARG A 31 16.96 -87.34 -6.82
C ARG A 31 17.01 -86.10 -7.70
N LEU A 32 17.43 -86.25 -8.96
CA LEU A 32 17.48 -85.15 -9.94
C LEU A 32 16.09 -84.60 -10.26
N ARG A 33 15.07 -85.45 -10.39
CA ARG A 33 13.67 -85.00 -10.59
C ARG A 33 13.18 -84.15 -9.43
N ARG A 34 13.42 -84.57 -8.18
CA ARG A 34 13.05 -83.78 -6.99
C ARG A 34 13.82 -82.46 -6.93
N ALA A 35 15.11 -82.47 -7.24
CA ALA A 35 15.90 -81.25 -7.29
C ALA A 35 15.39 -80.27 -8.36
N LEU A 36 15.00 -80.77 -9.54
CA LEU A 36 14.41 -79.98 -10.60
C LEU A 36 13.07 -79.37 -10.17
N GLU A 37 12.18 -80.18 -9.58
CA GLU A 37 10.88 -79.72 -9.07
C GLU A 37 11.03 -78.61 -8.02
N ILE A 38 11.97 -78.75 -7.09
CA ILE A 38 12.28 -77.70 -6.10
C ILE A 38 12.78 -76.43 -6.78
N VAL A 39 13.66 -76.54 -7.78
CA VAL A 39 14.17 -75.39 -8.52
C VAL A 39 13.06 -74.71 -9.32
N GLU A 40 12.16 -75.46 -9.95
CA GLU A 40 11.01 -74.92 -10.68
C GLU A 40 10.10 -74.10 -9.76
N ILE A 41 9.78 -74.63 -8.57
CA ILE A 41 8.98 -73.90 -7.56
C ILE A 41 9.70 -72.62 -7.13
N VAL A 42 11.00 -72.70 -6.80
CA VAL A 42 11.80 -71.53 -6.38
C VAL A 42 11.89 -70.48 -7.50
N MET A 43 12.04 -70.91 -8.75
CA MET A 43 12.07 -69.99 -9.89
C MET A 43 10.72 -69.31 -10.11
N TYR A 44 9.63 -70.05 -9.94
CA TYR A 44 8.28 -69.51 -10.02
C TYR A 44 8.05 -68.44 -8.95
N ASP A 45 8.41 -68.72 -7.69
CA ASP A 45 8.27 -67.77 -6.58
C ASP A 45 9.13 -66.51 -6.80
N ARG A 46 10.38 -66.69 -7.26
CA ARG A 46 11.25 -65.56 -7.63
C ARG A 46 10.69 -64.75 -8.79
N GLY A 47 10.03 -65.39 -9.75
CA GLY A 47 9.32 -64.70 -10.84
C GLY A 47 8.26 -63.75 -10.30
N HIS A 48 7.41 -64.22 -9.38
CA HIS A 48 6.41 -63.38 -8.73
C HIS A 48 7.03 -62.23 -7.93
N GLU A 49 8.14 -62.47 -7.24
CA GLU A 49 8.84 -61.43 -6.50
C GLU A 49 9.40 -60.34 -7.45
N ILE A 50 9.98 -60.75 -8.58
CA ILE A 50 10.48 -59.84 -9.61
C ILE A 50 9.34 -58.98 -10.16
N ASP A 51 8.19 -59.58 -10.50
CA ASP A 51 7.03 -58.85 -11.01
C ASP A 51 6.48 -57.86 -9.97
N ALA A 52 6.40 -58.27 -8.70
CA ALA A 52 5.99 -57.40 -7.60
C ALA A 52 6.96 -56.23 -7.36
N LEU A 53 8.27 -56.46 -7.49
CA LEU A 53 9.28 -55.41 -7.41
C LEU A 53 9.23 -54.48 -8.62
N HIS A 54 8.97 -55.02 -9.81
CA HIS A 54 8.81 -54.25 -11.03
C HIS A 54 7.62 -53.28 -10.91
N GLY A 55 6.46 -53.78 -10.46
CA GLY A 55 5.28 -52.96 -10.19
C GLY A 55 5.56 -51.84 -9.18
N ARG A 56 6.24 -52.16 -8.07
CA ARG A 56 6.65 -51.16 -7.08
C ARG A 56 7.59 -50.10 -7.65
N THR A 57 8.54 -50.50 -8.50
CA THR A 57 9.48 -49.58 -9.15
C THR A 57 8.76 -48.62 -10.09
N GLN A 58 7.81 -49.12 -10.89
CA GLN A 58 7.00 -48.27 -11.77
C GLN A 58 6.16 -47.27 -10.97
N GLU A 59 5.53 -47.70 -9.88
CA GLU A 59 4.75 -46.82 -9.01
C GLU A 59 5.61 -45.72 -8.38
N LEU A 60 6.80 -46.08 -7.89
CA LEU A 60 7.74 -45.10 -7.34
C LEU A 60 8.18 -44.08 -8.39
N ARG A 61 8.43 -44.50 -9.63
CA ARG A 61 8.76 -43.57 -10.73
C ARG A 61 7.64 -42.56 -10.99
N ARG A 62 6.40 -43.04 -11.12
CA ARG A 62 5.22 -42.16 -11.30
C ARG A 62 5.06 -41.16 -10.16
N ARG A 63 5.31 -41.59 -8.92
CA ARG A 63 5.24 -40.70 -7.75
C ARG A 63 6.33 -39.64 -7.78
N THR A 64 7.56 -40.01 -8.16
CA THR A 64 8.66 -39.05 -8.29
C THR A 64 8.35 -38.02 -9.37
N GLU A 65 7.90 -38.45 -10.55
CA GLU A 65 7.50 -37.56 -11.65
C GLU A 65 6.42 -36.56 -11.20
N LEU A 66 5.39 -37.02 -10.49
CA LEU A 66 4.33 -36.15 -9.98
C LEU A 66 4.83 -35.15 -8.94
N LEU A 67 5.79 -35.54 -8.10
CA LEU A 67 6.40 -34.64 -7.12
C LEU A 67 7.29 -33.60 -7.79
N GLU A 68 8.04 -33.99 -8.81
CA GLU A 68 8.85 -33.09 -9.63
C GLU A 68 7.95 -32.07 -10.35
N GLU A 69 6.91 -32.53 -11.04
CA GLU A 69 5.93 -31.65 -11.71
C GLU A 69 5.29 -30.66 -10.72
N ARG A 70 4.92 -31.13 -9.52
CA ARG A 70 4.37 -30.26 -8.47
C ARG A 70 5.40 -29.24 -8.00
N ALA A 71 6.66 -29.62 -7.85
CA ALA A 71 7.73 -28.72 -7.44
C ALA A 71 8.00 -27.65 -8.49
N GLU A 72 8.05 -28.04 -9.77
CA GLU A 72 8.21 -27.14 -10.92
C GLU A 72 7.04 -26.16 -11.02
N ASN A 73 5.80 -26.64 -10.97
CA ASN A 73 4.61 -25.78 -10.97
C ASN A 73 4.63 -24.76 -9.82
N LYS A 74 5.04 -25.19 -8.62
CA LYS A 74 5.14 -24.29 -7.46
C LYS A 74 6.25 -23.26 -7.67
N SER A 75 7.36 -23.64 -8.29
CA SER A 75 8.45 -22.73 -8.64
C SER A 75 8.00 -21.69 -9.66
N LEU A 76 7.27 -22.13 -10.70
CA LEU A 76 6.73 -21.28 -11.74
C LEU A 76 5.77 -20.22 -11.17
N ARG A 77 4.79 -20.64 -10.38
CA ARG A 77 3.84 -19.70 -9.72
C ARG A 77 4.55 -18.66 -8.86
N ARG A 78 5.56 -19.07 -8.07
CA ARG A 78 6.35 -18.13 -7.27
C ARG A 78 7.11 -17.12 -8.12
N LYS A 79 7.57 -17.52 -9.30
CA LYS A 79 8.26 -16.62 -10.23
C LYS A 79 7.28 -15.61 -10.82
N GLU A 80 6.11 -16.06 -11.26
CA GLU A 80 5.02 -15.21 -11.75
C GLU A 80 4.57 -14.19 -10.68
N ASP A 81 4.36 -14.64 -9.45
CA ASP A 81 4.01 -13.77 -8.32
C ASP A 81 5.07 -12.69 -8.08
N ARG A 82 6.36 -13.08 -8.08
CA ARG A 82 7.47 -12.13 -7.91
C ARG A 82 7.50 -11.07 -9.01
N GLU A 83 7.27 -11.48 -10.25
CA GLU A 83 7.22 -10.56 -11.39
C GLU A 83 6.05 -9.58 -11.28
N MET A 84 4.86 -10.09 -10.89
CA MET A 84 3.69 -9.25 -10.62
C MET A 84 3.96 -8.23 -9.49
N PHE A 85 4.55 -8.66 -8.36
CA PHE A 85 4.90 -7.75 -7.27
C PHE A 85 5.96 -6.72 -7.67
N ALA A 86 6.95 -7.12 -8.46
CA ALA A 86 7.97 -6.19 -8.97
C ALA A 86 7.36 -5.13 -9.89
N GLY A 87 6.38 -5.51 -10.73
CA GLY A 87 5.59 -4.58 -11.55
C GLY A 87 4.84 -3.57 -10.68
N LYS A 88 4.04 -4.06 -9.72
CA LYS A 88 3.29 -3.19 -8.80
C LYS A 88 4.20 -2.23 -8.01
N LEU A 89 5.37 -2.70 -7.57
CA LEU A 89 6.32 -1.85 -6.85
C LEU A 89 6.90 -0.74 -7.75
N ARG A 90 7.15 -1.05 -9.03
CA ARG A 90 7.59 -0.05 -10.01
C ARG A 90 6.51 1.01 -10.22
N ASP A 91 5.26 0.59 -10.41
CA ASP A 91 4.14 1.51 -10.61
C ASP A 91 3.91 2.39 -9.38
N ALA A 92 3.94 1.81 -8.18
CA ALA A 92 3.85 2.56 -6.93
C ALA A 92 4.99 3.58 -6.78
N ARG A 93 6.22 3.21 -7.15
CA ARG A 93 7.36 4.13 -7.13
C ARG A 93 7.18 5.29 -8.12
N SER A 94 6.68 5.02 -9.32
CA SER A 94 6.37 6.07 -10.30
C SER A 94 5.26 6.99 -9.79
N ALA A 95 4.20 6.45 -9.18
CA ALA A 95 3.13 7.24 -8.58
C ALA A 95 3.64 8.15 -7.45
N VAL A 96 4.44 7.62 -6.53
CA VAL A 96 5.08 8.41 -5.45
C VAL A 96 5.96 9.51 -6.03
N SER A 97 6.74 9.21 -7.07
CA SER A 97 7.58 10.23 -7.73
C SER A 97 6.74 11.34 -8.36
N ALA A 98 5.59 11.02 -8.96
CA ALA A 98 4.68 12.01 -9.54
C ALA A 98 4.05 12.89 -8.45
N GLU A 99 3.59 12.30 -7.35
CA GLU A 99 3.06 13.04 -6.20
C GLU A 99 4.10 13.96 -5.55
N GLN A 100 5.35 13.50 -5.45
CA GLN A 100 6.46 14.32 -4.94
C GLN A 100 6.69 15.56 -5.81
N MET A 101 6.64 15.41 -7.15
CA MET A 101 6.77 16.55 -8.05
C MET A 101 5.61 17.55 -7.90
N LEU A 102 4.38 17.06 -7.74
CA LEU A 102 3.22 17.93 -7.51
C LEU A 102 3.32 18.66 -6.17
N THR A 103 3.74 17.95 -5.12
CA THR A 103 3.96 18.53 -3.79
C THR A 103 5.00 19.63 -3.83
N GLU A 104 6.08 19.43 -4.58
CA GLU A 104 7.14 20.43 -4.71
C GLU A 104 6.68 21.67 -5.48
N LYS A 105 5.92 21.49 -6.57
CA LYS A 105 5.28 22.61 -7.28
C LYS A 105 4.34 23.41 -6.36
N PHE A 106 3.50 22.72 -5.58
CA PHE A 106 2.58 23.36 -4.65
C PHE A 106 3.33 24.19 -3.59
N LYS A 107 4.45 23.68 -3.05
CA LYS A 107 5.30 24.45 -2.13
C LYS A 107 5.85 25.71 -2.80
N GLN A 108 6.32 25.62 -4.04
CA GLN A 108 6.83 26.77 -4.78
C GLN A 108 5.75 27.83 -5.01
N GLU A 109 4.55 27.42 -5.44
CA GLU A 109 3.40 28.30 -5.62
C GLU A 109 2.99 28.97 -4.30
N THR A 110 2.96 28.22 -3.20
CA THR A 110 2.63 28.76 -1.88
C THR A 110 3.63 29.85 -1.45
N VAL A 111 4.92 29.66 -1.72
CA VAL A 111 5.96 30.66 -1.44
C VAL A 111 5.79 31.90 -2.31
N LEU A 112 5.46 31.74 -3.59
CA LEU A 112 5.19 32.87 -4.49
C LEU A 112 3.97 33.67 -4.03
N LEU A 113 2.86 33.00 -3.72
CA LEU A 113 1.65 33.62 -3.19
C LEU A 113 1.91 34.37 -1.88
N ALA A 114 2.69 33.79 -0.97
CA ALA A 114 3.08 34.46 0.27
C ALA A 114 3.88 35.75 0.02
N LYS A 115 4.79 35.74 -0.97
CA LYS A 115 5.54 36.94 -1.38
C LYS A 115 4.61 38.00 -1.97
N ASP A 116 3.70 37.61 -2.85
CA ASP A 116 2.79 38.54 -3.52
C ASP A 116 1.80 39.16 -2.53
N LEU A 117 1.26 38.37 -1.61
CA LEU A 117 0.45 38.88 -0.49
C LEU A 117 1.24 39.84 0.40
N GLY A 118 2.52 39.53 0.69
CA GLY A 118 3.41 40.42 1.43
C GLY A 118 3.62 41.76 0.72
N ARG A 119 3.86 41.74 -0.60
CA ARG A 119 3.98 42.96 -1.42
C ARG A 119 2.68 43.75 -1.43
N LEU A 120 1.55 43.09 -1.68
CA LEU A 120 0.25 43.75 -1.74
C LEU A 120 -0.07 44.43 -0.40
N ARG A 121 0.18 43.74 0.72
CA ARG A 121 0.02 44.31 2.06
C ARG A 121 0.91 45.54 2.25
N TRP A 122 2.18 45.48 1.84
CA TRP A 122 3.09 46.62 1.91
C TRP A 122 2.61 47.80 1.05
N SER A 123 2.21 47.55 -0.21
CA SER A 123 1.69 48.58 -1.11
C SER A 123 0.43 49.24 -0.58
N ILE A 124 -0.48 48.47 0.03
CA ILE A 124 -1.66 49.02 0.72
C ILE A 124 -1.23 49.90 1.89
N SER A 125 -0.32 49.42 2.75
CA SER A 125 0.17 50.22 3.89
C SER A 125 0.88 51.50 3.46
N GLN A 126 1.66 51.46 2.38
CA GLN A 126 2.33 52.63 1.84
C GLN A 126 1.34 53.62 1.24
N SER A 127 0.39 53.14 0.42
CA SER A 127 -0.69 53.97 -0.12
C SER A 127 -1.52 54.62 1.00
N GLN A 128 -1.80 53.88 2.08
CA GLN A 128 -2.49 54.39 3.26
C GLN A 128 -1.69 55.48 3.97
N ALA A 129 -0.38 55.28 4.15
CA ALA A 129 0.51 56.29 4.74
C ALA A 129 0.55 57.56 3.87
N GLU A 130 0.68 57.42 2.55
CA GLU A 130 0.68 58.55 1.60
C GLU A 130 -0.66 59.31 1.60
N THR A 131 -1.81 58.64 1.75
CA THR A 131 -3.11 59.33 1.91
C THR A 131 -3.30 60.02 3.27
N LEU A 132 -2.61 59.58 4.31
CA LEU A 132 -2.64 60.20 5.64
C LEU A 132 -1.67 61.39 5.73
N GLU A 133 -0.56 61.35 5.00
CA GLU A 133 0.49 62.38 4.98
C GLU A 133 0.15 63.54 4.04
N ASN A 134 -0.60 63.29 2.96
CA ASN A 134 -1.24 64.34 2.19
C ASN A 134 -2.42 64.88 3.01
N ASP A 135 -2.26 66.05 3.61
CA ASP A 135 -3.28 66.77 4.39
C ASP A 135 -4.66 66.65 3.72
N ALA A 136 -5.52 65.82 4.32
CA ALA A 136 -6.90 65.64 3.86
C ALA A 136 -7.58 67.01 3.85
N SER A 137 -7.79 67.54 2.65
CA SER A 137 -8.28 68.89 2.43
C SER A 137 -9.76 69.02 2.80
N SER A 138 -10.46 67.88 2.89
CA SER A 138 -11.87 67.77 3.27
C SER A 138 -12.11 66.73 4.38
N THR A 139 -13.07 67.01 5.27
CA THR A 139 -13.57 66.08 6.28
C THR A 139 -14.18 64.81 5.67
N GLU A 140 -14.62 64.87 4.41
CA GLU A 140 -15.14 63.72 3.65
C GLU A 140 -14.01 62.76 3.25
N GLU A 141 -12.85 63.31 2.88
CA GLU A 141 -11.65 62.51 2.58
C GLU A 141 -11.16 61.79 3.85
N VAL A 142 -11.22 62.46 5.01
CA VAL A 142 -10.92 61.85 6.31
C VAL A 142 -11.89 60.68 6.59
N ILE A 143 -13.19 60.87 6.40
CA ILE A 143 -14.20 59.82 6.65
C ILE A 143 -14.00 58.62 5.71
N LEU A 144 -13.80 58.86 4.41
CA LEU A 144 -13.57 57.80 3.44
C LEU A 144 -12.26 57.05 3.68
N ALA A 145 -11.19 57.78 4.05
CA ALA A 145 -9.93 57.18 4.48
C ALA A 145 -10.13 56.30 5.74
N HIS A 146 -10.97 56.69 6.69
CA HIS A 146 -11.18 55.89 7.91
C HIS A 146 -12.08 54.68 7.69
N LEU A 147 -13.11 54.80 6.86
CA LEU A 147 -13.96 53.68 6.44
C LEU A 147 -13.15 52.62 5.67
N SER A 148 -12.09 53.02 4.97
CA SER A 148 -11.20 52.11 4.23
C SER A 148 -10.03 51.56 5.05
N VAL A 149 -9.67 52.18 6.18
CA VAL A 149 -8.53 51.79 7.05
C VAL A 149 -8.92 50.80 8.16
N GLY A 150 -10.19 50.75 8.57
CA GLY A 150 -10.71 49.67 9.41
C GLY A 150 -10.31 49.75 10.89
N ASP A 151 -11.13 50.43 11.68
CA ASP A 151 -11.56 49.98 13.03
C ASP A 151 -12.83 50.78 13.39
N VAL A 152 -13.79 50.77 12.46
CA VAL A 152 -15.06 51.48 12.58
C VAL A 152 -15.92 50.70 13.57
N ARG A 153 -16.13 51.29 14.74
CA ARG A 153 -16.90 50.67 15.82
C ARG A 153 -18.39 50.74 15.51
N GLU A 154 -18.84 51.92 15.10
CA GLU A 154 -20.25 52.21 14.83
C GLU A 154 -20.35 53.25 13.71
N THR A 155 -21.35 53.09 12.84
CA THR A 155 -21.70 54.04 11.78
C THR A 155 -23.19 54.36 11.91
N GLU A 156 -23.52 55.64 12.05
CA GLU A 156 -24.90 56.14 12.13
C GLU A 156 -25.15 57.07 10.92
N ILE A 157 -26.15 56.73 10.11
CA ILE A 157 -26.58 57.55 8.97
C ILE A 157 -28.01 58.01 9.26
N VAL A 158 -28.19 59.31 9.45
CA VAL A 158 -29.49 59.91 9.78
C VAL A 158 -29.89 60.88 8.69
N MET A 159 -31.01 60.59 8.04
CA MET A 159 -31.68 61.53 7.14
C MET A 159 -32.58 62.44 7.97
N LYS A 160 -32.31 63.74 7.93
CA LYS A 160 -33.10 64.76 8.64
C LYS A 160 -34.29 65.21 7.79
N ALA A 161 -35.32 65.73 8.46
CA ALA A 161 -36.55 66.21 7.82
C ALA A 161 -36.34 67.38 6.83
N ASP A 162 -35.18 68.05 6.90
CA ASP A 162 -34.76 69.10 5.97
C ASP A 162 -34.02 68.56 4.73
N GLY A 163 -34.05 67.25 4.49
CA GLY A 163 -33.38 66.61 3.35
C GLY A 163 -31.87 66.45 3.51
N LYS A 164 -31.29 66.85 4.65
CA LYS A 164 -29.86 66.70 4.92
C LYS A 164 -29.55 65.31 5.47
N ILE A 165 -28.49 64.70 4.97
CA ILE A 165 -27.98 63.43 5.45
C ILE A 165 -26.82 63.71 6.39
N ARG A 166 -26.91 63.24 7.64
CA ARG A 166 -25.79 63.23 8.57
C ARG A 166 -25.18 61.84 8.58
N VAL A 167 -23.87 61.76 8.40
CA VAL A 167 -23.09 60.54 8.63
C VAL A 167 -22.23 60.78 9.86
N ALA A 168 -22.37 59.91 10.86
CA ALA A 168 -21.60 59.92 12.10
C ALA A 168 -20.87 58.57 12.23
N ILE A 169 -19.59 58.61 12.58
CA ILE A 169 -18.75 57.42 12.65
C ILE A 169 -17.92 57.47 13.92
N LEU A 170 -17.95 56.39 14.70
CA LEU A 170 -17.08 56.19 15.84
C LEU A 170 -15.85 55.39 15.38
N VAL A 171 -14.67 56.00 15.49
CA VAL A 171 -13.39 55.42 15.06
C VAL A 171 -12.39 55.42 16.20
N VAL A 172 -11.48 54.46 16.23
CA VAL A 172 -10.32 54.46 17.13
C VAL A 172 -9.13 55.07 16.40
N LEU A 173 -8.70 56.25 16.82
CA LEU A 173 -7.60 57.00 16.23
C LEU A 173 -6.46 57.13 17.23
N ASN A 174 -5.28 56.60 16.90
CA ASN A 174 -4.10 56.58 17.77
C ASN A 174 -4.40 56.03 19.18
N GLY A 175 -5.25 55.00 19.27
CA GLY A 175 -5.65 54.37 20.54
C GLY A 175 -6.74 55.12 21.32
N ALA A 176 -7.28 56.23 20.81
CA ALA A 176 -8.37 56.98 21.42
C ALA A 176 -9.65 56.91 20.57
N MET A 177 -10.81 56.71 21.20
CA MET A 177 -12.09 56.80 20.50
C MET A 177 -12.37 58.26 20.09
N ARG A 178 -12.75 58.46 18.82
CA ARG A 178 -13.15 59.75 18.26
C ARG A 178 -14.44 59.60 17.46
N HIS A 179 -15.29 60.62 17.57
CA HIS A 179 -16.55 60.69 16.86
C HIS A 179 -16.44 61.69 15.70
N LEU A 180 -16.47 61.20 14.47
CA LEU A 180 -16.44 62.01 13.26
C LEU A 180 -17.86 62.19 12.75
N SER A 181 -18.23 63.41 12.30
CA SER A 181 -19.53 63.62 11.66
C SER A 181 -19.43 64.56 10.47
N ALA A 182 -20.03 64.14 9.36
CA ALA A 182 -20.22 64.95 8.15
C ALA A 182 -21.71 65.10 7.82
N PHE A 183 -22.02 66.16 7.09
CA PHE A 183 -23.37 66.47 6.63
C PHE A 183 -23.32 66.65 5.10
N ALA A 184 -24.23 65.99 4.39
CA ALA A 184 -24.47 66.20 2.97
C ALA A 184 -25.87 66.80 2.77
N SER A 185 -25.98 67.81 1.92
CA SER A 185 -27.23 68.45 1.51
C SER A 185 -27.41 68.27 0.01
N THR A 186 -28.62 67.97 -0.45
CA THR A 186 -28.95 67.80 -1.87
C THR A 186 -29.30 69.10 -2.59
N ALA A 187 -29.37 70.22 -1.87
CA ALA A 187 -29.51 71.54 -2.47
C ALA A 187 -28.16 71.98 -3.03
N GLU A 188 -28.11 72.20 -4.35
CA GLU A 188 -26.95 72.75 -5.07
C GLU A 188 -26.32 73.91 -4.27
N GLU A 189 -25.00 73.80 -4.04
CA GLU A 189 -24.05 74.85 -3.59
C GLU A 189 -23.68 75.03 -2.11
N ASP A 190 -24.17 74.25 -1.12
CA ASP A 190 -23.66 74.41 0.27
C ASP A 190 -23.27 73.08 0.94
N TYR A 191 -22.05 72.60 0.65
CA TYR A 191 -21.36 71.60 1.49
C TYR A 191 -20.88 72.27 2.78
N PHE A 192 -21.67 72.21 3.85
CA PHE A 192 -21.23 72.65 5.18
C PHE A 192 -20.07 71.76 5.66
N ARG A 193 -18.85 72.32 5.60
CA ARG A 193 -17.60 71.73 6.13
C ARG A 193 -17.83 71.18 7.54
N GLY A 194 -17.52 69.89 7.72
CA GLY A 194 -17.66 69.18 8.97
C GLY A 194 -16.91 69.85 10.12
N ARG A 195 -17.57 70.01 11.27
CA ARG A 195 -16.89 70.36 12.53
C ARG A 195 -16.38 69.10 13.20
N LEU A 196 -15.10 69.11 13.57
CA LEU A 196 -14.58 68.23 14.60
C LEU A 196 -15.27 68.59 15.92
N LEU A 197 -16.21 67.74 16.37
CA LEU A 197 -16.79 67.89 17.70
C LEU A 197 -15.79 67.31 18.70
N GLN A 198 -15.06 68.20 19.38
CA GLN A 198 -14.24 67.81 20.53
C GLN A 198 -15.20 67.47 21.67
N VAL A 199 -15.61 66.21 21.75
CA VAL A 199 -16.40 65.74 22.87
C VAL A 199 -15.46 65.60 24.07
N CYS A 200 -15.44 66.63 24.92
CA CYS A 200 -14.99 66.48 26.30
C CYS A 200 -16.02 65.61 27.04
N GLN A 201 -15.95 64.29 26.83
CA GLN A 201 -16.54 63.35 27.78
C GLN A 201 -15.54 63.18 28.91
N THR A 202 -15.62 64.08 29.89
CA THR A 202 -15.27 63.70 31.26
C THR A 202 -16.22 62.58 31.64
N ILE A 203 -15.72 61.34 31.55
CA ILE A 203 -16.33 60.20 32.23
C ILE A 203 -16.28 60.58 33.72
N LYS A 204 -17.39 61.12 34.24
CA LYS A 204 -17.65 61.07 35.67
C LYS A 204 -17.85 59.59 35.99
N THR A 205 -16.80 58.95 36.46
CA THR A 205 -16.92 57.74 37.26
C THR A 205 -17.74 58.12 38.48
N ASP A 206 -19.02 57.77 38.46
CA ASP A 206 -19.89 57.92 39.61
C ASP A 206 -19.47 56.87 40.65
N ALA A 207 -18.57 57.29 41.53
CA ALA A 207 -18.22 56.54 42.73
C ALA A 207 -19.32 56.74 43.77
N ARG A 208 -20.30 55.82 43.82
CA ARG A 208 -21.17 55.65 44.99
C ARG A 208 -21.53 54.19 45.24
N LYS A 209 -20.89 53.67 46.30
CA LYS A 209 -21.30 52.64 47.27
C LYS A 209 -21.64 51.24 46.76
#